data_AF-A0A218PT58-F1
#
_entry.id   AF-A0A218PT58-F1
#
_cell.length_a   1.000
_cell.length_b   1.000
_cell.length_c   1.000
_cell.angle_alpha   90.00
_cell.angle_beta   90.00
_cell.angle_gamma   90.00
#
_symmetry.space_group_name_H-M   'P 1'
#
loop_
_entity.id
_entity.type
_entity.pdbx_description
1 polymer ?
#
loop_
_entity_poly.entity_id
_entity_poly.type
_entity_poly.pdbx_seq_one_letter_code
_entity_poly.pdbx_strand_id
1 'polypeptide(L)'
;MLGKSLSDATEYVERRTAAAAVTARDALLPVAFTFALMSLVAPKFSHTLLPAAFACLVLLHGRSAARQTTAQPMSFGSGFTPIYFIAAALYLFARAVTAPQPASALALLAVFGAFLTMAWQMSRTLTGLHPIDQRKLSQGLLAGTLVGAVYLVAELLTSQSIVTSILNHVPLLAGGRKGHFIIADDRIQSVRTYVFNRNIGVLNLLFWPVLLIAANEAERLKDLKSKLCVYGLFFATFCATFLSVHKTSKVALVFACAVFVLSKLSKRAALSAMTVIWILATLAVVPASRIAYDNGLQNSTVLAGSARARIVIWNFEAQQIPEAWLFGRGIQSVIYYDQLQAPTATVVPGELSAQRNGHHSHNIYLQIWYELGAVGALLFSIAGLLILRRIASMPARSFPFAIAAFASVTAIMAFSWGLWQHWYFAAVCMSAAVLALASTGERTGGMRGAAETPSRTTSQA
;
A
#
# COMPACT_ATOMS: atom_id res chain seq x y z
N MET A 1 -48.08 35.38 -7.48
CA MET A 1 -47.04 35.13 -8.51
C MET A 1 -45.69 34.74 -7.92
N LEU A 2 -45.23 35.33 -6.82
CA LEU A 2 -43.95 34.97 -6.16
C LEU A 2 -43.86 33.51 -5.66
N GLY A 3 -44.94 32.92 -5.15
CA GLY A 3 -44.93 31.53 -4.64
C GLY A 3 -44.74 30.43 -5.71
N LYS A 4 -45.25 30.64 -6.94
CA LYS A 4 -45.05 29.72 -8.09
C LYS A 4 -43.61 29.80 -8.62
N SER A 5 -43.07 31.01 -8.72
CA SER A 5 -41.68 31.25 -9.15
C SER A 5 -40.65 30.59 -8.21
N LEU A 6 -40.90 30.60 -6.89
CA LEU A 6 -40.07 29.90 -5.90
C LEU A 6 -40.21 28.38 -5.95
N SER A 7 -41.42 27.82 -6.15
CA SER A 7 -41.58 26.36 -6.30
C SER A 7 -40.88 25.85 -7.56
N ASP A 8 -41.01 26.57 -8.68
CA ASP A 8 -40.44 26.18 -9.96
C ASP A 8 -38.90 26.26 -9.94
N ALA A 9 -38.34 27.26 -9.26
CA ALA A 9 -36.90 27.38 -9.02
C ALA A 9 -36.38 26.24 -8.13
N THR A 10 -37.13 25.85 -7.11
CA THR A 10 -36.77 24.76 -6.20
C THR A 10 -36.81 23.42 -6.93
N GLU A 11 -37.87 23.16 -7.71
CA GLU A 11 -38.00 21.94 -8.52
C GLU A 11 -36.91 21.85 -9.61
N TYR A 12 -36.57 22.97 -10.25
CA TYR A 12 -35.46 23.03 -11.20
C TYR A 12 -34.12 22.68 -10.55
N VAL A 13 -33.83 23.23 -9.36
CA VAL A 13 -32.61 22.92 -8.61
C VAL A 13 -32.59 21.45 -8.17
N GLU A 14 -33.71 20.89 -7.73
CA GLU A 14 -33.84 19.48 -7.37
C GLU A 14 -33.61 18.54 -8.57
N ARG A 15 -34.22 18.84 -9.73
CA ARG A 15 -33.98 18.06 -10.96
C ARG A 15 -32.53 18.14 -11.41
N ARG A 16 -31.92 19.33 -11.36
CA ARG A 16 -30.52 19.52 -11.79
C ARG A 16 -29.53 18.85 -10.84
N THR A 17 -29.81 18.86 -9.54
CA THR A 17 -29.01 18.14 -8.53
C THR A 17 -29.18 16.63 -8.63
N ALA A 18 -30.37 16.13 -8.92
CA ALA A 18 -30.61 14.71 -9.20
C ALA A 18 -29.88 14.23 -10.46
N ALA A 19 -29.96 15.00 -11.56
CA ALA A 19 -29.24 14.70 -12.80
C ALA A 19 -27.71 14.69 -12.58
N ALA A 20 -27.17 15.68 -11.86
CA ALA A 20 -25.75 15.72 -11.51
C ALA A 20 -25.32 14.54 -10.63
N ALA A 21 -26.18 14.08 -9.72
CA ALA A 21 -25.91 12.90 -8.89
C ALA A 21 -25.89 11.59 -9.69
N VAL A 22 -26.75 11.45 -10.72
CA VAL A 22 -26.74 10.30 -11.63
C VAL A 22 -25.45 10.30 -12.46
N THR A 23 -25.08 11.42 -13.08
CA THR A 23 -23.83 11.55 -13.84
C THR A 23 -22.60 11.27 -12.98
N ALA A 24 -22.59 11.77 -11.74
CA ALA A 24 -21.52 11.49 -10.76
C ALA A 24 -21.40 9.99 -10.45
N ARG A 25 -22.52 9.28 -10.31
CA ARG A 25 -22.52 7.82 -10.10
C ARG A 25 -22.03 7.05 -11.30
N ASP A 26 -22.30 7.51 -12.51
CA ASP A 26 -21.84 6.85 -13.74
C ASP A 26 -20.33 7.01 -13.96
N ALA A 27 -19.74 8.10 -13.44
CA ALA A 27 -18.30 8.33 -13.49
C ALA A 27 -17.48 7.45 -12.51
N LEU A 28 -18.09 6.82 -11.50
CA LEU A 28 -17.36 6.07 -10.46
C LEU A 28 -16.52 4.91 -11.03
N LEU A 29 -17.07 4.16 -11.98
CA LEU A 29 -16.38 3.03 -12.60
C LEU A 29 -15.17 3.48 -13.43
N PRO A 30 -15.29 4.40 -14.41
CA PRO A 30 -14.13 4.84 -15.20
C PRO A 30 -13.08 5.57 -14.36
N VAL A 31 -13.47 6.29 -13.30
CA VAL A 31 -12.54 6.92 -12.35
C VAL A 31 -11.74 5.85 -11.59
N ALA A 32 -12.41 4.85 -11.01
CA ALA A 32 -11.77 3.75 -10.30
C ALA A 32 -10.86 2.91 -11.22
N PHE A 33 -11.30 2.67 -12.45
CA PHE A 33 -10.50 2.01 -13.49
C PHE A 33 -9.22 2.77 -13.78
N THR A 34 -9.34 4.06 -14.11
CA THR A 34 -8.19 4.91 -14.47
C THR A 34 -7.22 5.00 -13.31
N PHE A 35 -7.72 5.15 -12.09
CA PHE A 35 -6.90 5.19 -10.89
C PHE A 35 -6.09 3.91 -10.66
N ALA A 36 -6.72 2.74 -10.76
CA ALA A 36 -6.03 1.46 -10.61
C ALA A 36 -4.99 1.25 -11.73
N LEU A 37 -5.36 1.54 -12.98
CA LEU A 37 -4.46 1.40 -14.12
C LEU A 37 -3.25 2.33 -13.99
N MET A 38 -3.46 3.62 -13.71
CA MET A 38 -2.37 4.60 -13.58
C MET A 38 -1.46 4.30 -12.40
N SER A 39 -1.97 3.72 -11.32
CA SER A 39 -1.15 3.26 -10.19
C SER A 39 -0.17 2.16 -10.59
N LEU A 40 -0.50 1.36 -11.61
CA LEU A 40 0.34 0.27 -12.11
C LEU A 40 1.22 0.67 -13.29
N VAL A 41 0.74 1.53 -14.19
CA VAL A 41 1.51 2.00 -15.36
C VAL A 41 2.55 3.03 -14.94
N ALA A 42 2.18 3.94 -14.02
CA ALA A 42 3.02 5.07 -13.64
C ALA A 42 3.02 5.26 -12.12
N PRO A 43 3.53 4.29 -11.34
CA PRO A 43 3.48 4.28 -9.87
C PRO A 43 4.20 5.47 -9.22
N LYS A 44 5.11 6.15 -9.95
CA LYS A 44 5.69 7.40 -9.46
C LYS A 44 4.63 8.45 -9.17
N PHE A 45 3.49 8.44 -9.84
CA PHE A 45 2.37 9.35 -9.59
C PHE A 45 1.41 8.85 -8.51
N SER A 46 1.65 7.73 -7.82
CA SER A 46 0.76 7.28 -6.74
C SER A 46 0.54 8.33 -5.64
N HIS A 47 1.55 9.19 -5.40
CA HIS A 47 1.46 10.30 -4.44
C HIS A 47 0.54 11.45 -4.90
N THR A 48 0.25 11.58 -6.21
CA THR A 48 -0.75 12.52 -6.75
C THR A 48 -2.09 11.83 -6.99
N LEU A 49 -2.09 10.55 -7.35
CA LEU A 49 -3.29 9.75 -7.55
C LEU A 49 -4.11 9.61 -6.27
N LEU A 50 -3.49 9.37 -5.11
CA LEU A 50 -4.22 9.25 -3.84
C LEU A 50 -5.00 10.53 -3.48
N PRO A 51 -4.39 11.74 -3.47
CA PRO A 51 -5.14 12.99 -3.31
C PRO A 51 -6.21 13.20 -4.37
N ALA A 52 -5.94 12.86 -5.64
CA ALA A 52 -6.92 12.99 -6.71
C ALA A 52 -8.14 12.07 -6.50
N ALA A 53 -7.92 10.80 -6.11
CA ALA A 53 -8.99 9.87 -5.79
C ALA A 53 -9.80 10.32 -4.57
N PHE A 54 -9.12 10.85 -3.55
CA PHE A 54 -9.77 11.45 -2.39
C PHE A 54 -10.64 12.64 -2.80
N ALA A 55 -10.10 13.58 -3.58
CA ALA A 55 -10.83 14.73 -4.08
C ALA A 55 -12.04 14.31 -4.94
N CYS A 56 -11.88 13.32 -5.83
CA CYS A 56 -13.00 12.77 -6.59
C CYS A 56 -14.08 12.18 -5.68
N LEU A 57 -13.73 11.37 -4.67
CA LEU A 57 -14.71 10.83 -3.72
C LEU A 57 -15.42 11.94 -2.93
N VAL A 58 -14.69 12.98 -2.50
CA VAL A 58 -15.26 14.14 -1.81
C VAL A 58 -16.18 14.94 -2.75
N LEU A 59 -15.82 15.16 -4.01
CA LEU A 59 -16.66 15.90 -4.96
C LEU A 59 -17.91 15.11 -5.35
N LEU A 60 -17.79 13.80 -5.53
CA LEU A 60 -18.90 12.93 -5.94
C LEU A 60 -19.87 12.64 -4.79
N HIS A 61 -19.41 12.63 -3.54
CA HIS A 61 -20.24 12.26 -2.37
C HIS A 61 -20.32 13.31 -1.26
N GLY A 62 -19.61 14.44 -1.37
CA GLY A 62 -19.50 15.49 -0.34
C GLY A 62 -20.83 16.18 0.01
N ARG A 63 -21.85 16.06 -0.83
CA ARG A 63 -23.22 16.52 -0.51
C ARG A 63 -24.06 15.50 0.27
N SER A 64 -23.74 14.20 0.18
CA SER A 64 -24.44 13.13 0.90
C SER A 64 -23.78 12.83 2.26
N ALA A 65 -22.46 13.04 2.37
CA ALA A 65 -21.72 12.85 3.61
C ALA A 65 -22.18 13.81 4.74
N ALA A 66 -22.59 15.04 4.40
CA ALA A 66 -23.12 16.01 5.36
C ALA A 66 -24.50 15.63 5.93
N ARG A 67 -25.23 14.69 5.30
CA ARG A 67 -26.52 14.16 5.81
C ARG A 67 -26.39 12.83 6.53
N GLN A 68 -25.28 12.09 6.33
CA GLN A 68 -25.00 10.81 6.99
C GLN A 68 -24.09 10.94 8.22
N THR A 69 -23.73 12.15 8.63
CA THR A 69 -22.98 12.46 9.85
C THR A 69 -23.74 12.13 11.16
N THR A 70 -24.91 11.52 11.10
CA THR A 70 -25.57 10.89 12.27
C THR A 70 -25.15 9.43 12.49
N ALA A 71 -24.24 8.88 11.70
CA ALA A 71 -23.70 7.53 11.93
C ALA A 71 -22.60 7.54 13.02
N GLN A 72 -23.03 7.20 14.25
CA GLN A 72 -22.28 6.66 15.40
C GLN A 72 -20.85 7.20 15.56
N PRO A 73 -20.56 8.04 16.59
CA PRO A 73 -19.18 8.38 16.92
C PRO A 73 -18.40 7.08 17.08
N MET A 74 -17.16 7.07 16.59
CA MET A 74 -16.27 5.95 16.82
C MET A 74 -16.31 5.61 18.32
N SER A 75 -16.67 4.38 18.67
CA SER A 75 -15.99 3.80 19.82
C SER A 75 -14.54 3.69 19.36
N PHE A 76 -13.72 4.71 19.66
CA PHE A 76 -12.28 4.53 19.65
C PHE A 76 -12.04 3.30 20.52
N GLY A 77 -11.61 2.19 19.91
CA GLY A 77 -11.61 0.91 20.61
C GLY A 77 -10.74 1.01 21.85
N SER A 78 -11.33 0.99 23.05
CA SER A 78 -10.69 1.24 24.35
C SER A 78 -9.82 2.52 24.44
N GLY A 79 -9.64 3.08 25.64
CA GLY A 79 -8.88 4.33 25.83
C GLY A 79 -7.43 4.31 25.28
N PHE A 80 -6.83 3.14 25.06
CA PHE A 80 -5.45 3.00 24.60
C PHE A 80 -5.19 3.51 23.16
N THR A 81 -6.13 3.28 22.22
CA THR A 81 -5.86 3.55 20.79
C THR A 81 -5.66 5.05 20.48
N PRO A 82 -6.53 5.98 20.96
CA PRO A 82 -6.31 7.42 20.77
C PRO A 82 -5.02 7.92 21.42
N ILE A 83 -4.72 7.45 22.64
CA ILE A 83 -3.52 7.82 23.38
C ILE A 83 -2.28 7.44 22.60
N TYR A 84 -2.25 6.24 22.03
CA TYR A 84 -1.16 5.78 21.16
C TYR A 84 -0.94 6.73 19.96
N PHE A 85 -2.00 7.11 19.24
CA PHE A 85 -1.85 7.97 18.07
C PHE A 85 -1.38 9.39 18.42
N ILE A 86 -1.85 9.94 19.54
CA ILE A 86 -1.38 11.24 20.04
C ILE A 86 0.10 11.14 20.42
N ALA A 87 0.49 10.13 21.20
CA ALA A 87 1.88 9.92 21.60
C ALA A 87 2.81 9.72 20.39
N ALA A 88 2.38 8.93 19.41
CA ALA A 88 3.14 8.71 18.18
C ALA A 88 3.29 10.00 17.35
N ALA A 89 2.23 10.79 17.23
CA ALA A 89 2.26 12.07 16.51
C ALA A 89 3.20 13.09 17.21
N LEU A 90 3.10 13.23 18.53
CA LEU A 90 3.99 14.08 19.32
C LEU A 90 5.44 13.64 19.20
N TYR A 91 5.70 12.33 19.25
CA TYR A 91 7.03 11.78 19.09
C TYR A 91 7.60 12.09 17.70
N LEU A 92 6.86 11.81 16.63
CA LEU A 92 7.30 12.09 15.26
C LEU A 92 7.53 13.60 15.04
N PHE A 93 6.67 14.45 15.60
CA PHE A 93 6.85 15.90 15.53
C PHE A 93 8.13 16.35 16.24
N ALA A 94 8.38 15.86 17.46
CA ALA A 94 9.61 16.15 18.19
C ALA A 94 10.85 15.71 17.39
N ARG A 95 10.82 14.50 16.80
CA ARG A 95 11.93 14.01 15.97
C ARG A 95 12.09 14.75 14.64
N ALA A 96 11.03 15.34 14.10
CA ALA A 96 11.11 16.19 12.92
C ALA A 96 11.79 17.53 13.24
N VAL A 97 11.43 18.16 14.36
CA VAL A 97 12.02 19.43 14.80
C VAL A 97 13.51 19.28 15.12
N THR A 98 13.92 18.15 15.68
CA THR A 98 15.32 17.86 16.01
C THR A 98 16.08 17.14 14.88
N ALA A 99 15.51 17.03 13.68
CA ALA A 99 16.18 16.36 12.56
C ALA A 99 17.36 17.20 12.03
N PRO A 100 18.33 16.59 11.32
CA PRO A 100 19.41 17.35 10.67
C PRO A 100 18.89 18.39 9.66
N GLN A 101 17.70 18.15 9.09
CA GLN A 101 17.02 19.07 8.18
C GLN A 101 15.55 19.26 8.61
N PRO A 102 15.26 20.11 9.62
CA PRO A 102 13.93 20.19 10.25
C PRO A 102 12.80 20.58 9.29
N ALA A 103 13.04 21.55 8.39
CA ALA A 103 12.03 22.00 7.44
C ALA A 103 11.59 20.87 6.48
N SER A 104 12.55 20.11 5.94
CA SER A 104 12.28 18.95 5.09
C SER A 104 11.55 17.84 5.86
N ALA A 105 11.98 17.57 7.10
CA ALA A 105 11.36 16.56 7.96
C ALA A 105 9.91 16.91 8.35
N LEU A 106 9.62 18.17 8.67
CA LEU A 106 8.27 18.65 8.97
C LEU A 106 7.35 18.60 7.74
N ALA A 107 7.85 19.00 6.57
CA ALA A 107 7.10 18.90 5.31
C ALA A 107 6.74 17.44 5.01
N LEU A 108 7.68 16.53 5.23
CA LEU A 108 7.48 15.09 5.05
C LEU A 108 6.42 14.53 6.01
N LEU A 109 6.49 14.90 7.29
CA LEU A 109 5.48 14.50 8.28
C LEU A 109 4.08 15.02 7.92
N ALA A 110 3.98 16.27 7.43
CA ALA A 110 2.72 16.83 6.96
C ALA A 110 2.14 16.04 5.76
N VAL A 111 2.97 15.70 4.77
CA VAL A 111 2.53 14.92 3.60
C VAL A 111 2.08 13.51 3.99
N PHE A 112 2.84 12.82 4.84
CA PHE A 112 2.50 11.46 5.28
C PHE A 112 1.26 11.46 6.20
N GLY A 113 1.14 12.46 7.08
CA GLY A 113 -0.05 12.69 7.89
C GLY A 113 -1.29 12.96 7.04
N ALA A 114 -1.15 13.73 5.95
CA ALA A 114 -2.22 13.95 4.99
C ALA A 114 -2.63 12.64 4.29
N PHE A 115 -1.67 11.81 3.84
CA PHE A 115 -1.98 10.51 3.24
C PHE A 115 -2.73 9.57 4.19
N LEU A 116 -2.33 9.50 5.47
CA LEU A 116 -3.05 8.72 6.49
C LEU A 116 -4.48 9.24 6.70
N THR A 117 -4.63 10.56 6.81
CA THR A 117 -5.93 11.21 7.02
C THR A 117 -6.86 10.97 5.82
N MET A 118 -6.34 11.11 4.59
CA MET A 118 -7.05 10.80 3.36
C MET A 118 -7.46 9.33 3.31
N ALA A 119 -6.54 8.40 3.55
CA ALA A 119 -6.84 6.96 3.53
C ALA A 119 -7.90 6.57 4.58
N TRP A 120 -7.83 7.16 5.77
CA TRP A 120 -8.81 6.98 6.82
C TRP A 120 -10.19 7.50 6.40
N GLN A 121 -10.25 8.74 5.91
CA GLN A 121 -11.51 9.35 5.46
C GLN A 121 -12.10 8.59 4.26
N MET A 122 -11.28 8.21 3.27
CA MET A 122 -11.68 7.35 2.15
C MET A 122 -12.27 6.05 2.65
N SER A 123 -11.61 5.36 3.59
CA SER A 123 -12.10 4.09 4.13
C SER A 123 -13.49 4.27 4.76
N ARG A 124 -13.72 5.35 5.52
CA ARG A 124 -15.05 5.66 6.08
C ARG A 124 -16.08 5.92 4.99
N THR A 125 -15.78 6.82 4.06
CA THR A 125 -16.67 7.17 2.95
C THR A 125 -17.04 5.94 2.13
N LEU A 126 -16.04 5.16 1.67
CA LEU A 126 -16.22 3.94 0.88
C LEU A 126 -17.12 2.93 1.60
N THR A 127 -16.96 2.77 2.92
CA THR A 127 -17.80 1.85 3.70
C THR A 127 -19.25 2.30 3.88
N GLY A 128 -19.54 3.60 3.77
CA GLY A 128 -20.88 4.18 3.88
C GLY A 128 -21.61 4.36 2.54
N LEU A 129 -20.94 4.09 1.42
CA LEU A 129 -21.53 4.25 0.09
C LEU A 129 -22.72 3.31 -0.16
N HIS A 130 -23.64 3.74 -1.03
CA HIS A 130 -24.72 2.90 -1.51
C HIS A 130 -24.15 1.64 -2.21
N PRO A 131 -24.76 0.44 -2.07
CA PRO A 131 -24.21 -0.80 -2.64
C PRO A 131 -23.93 -0.75 -4.15
N ILE A 132 -24.74 0.01 -4.92
CA ILE A 132 -24.52 0.22 -6.36
C ILE A 132 -23.21 0.99 -6.61
N ASP A 133 -22.94 2.04 -5.83
CA ASP A 133 -21.74 2.87 -5.96
C ASP A 133 -20.49 2.08 -5.56
N GLN A 134 -20.58 1.30 -4.47
CA GLN A 134 -19.53 0.36 -4.06
C GLN A 134 -19.21 -0.66 -5.16
N ARG A 135 -20.24 -1.17 -5.84
CA ARG A 135 -20.09 -2.11 -6.95
C ARG A 135 -19.38 -1.47 -8.13
N LYS A 136 -19.79 -0.27 -8.57
CA LYS A 136 -19.14 0.45 -9.68
C LYS A 136 -17.66 0.69 -9.40
N LEU A 137 -17.33 1.14 -8.18
CA LEU A 137 -15.94 1.32 -7.75
C LEU A 137 -15.16 0.00 -7.75
N SER A 138 -15.74 -1.07 -7.20
CA SER A 138 -15.11 -2.39 -7.14
C SER A 138 -14.84 -2.96 -8.53
N GLN A 139 -15.79 -2.82 -9.45
CA GLN A 139 -15.65 -3.25 -10.84
C GLN A 139 -14.58 -2.45 -11.58
N GLY A 140 -14.55 -1.12 -11.40
CA GLY A 140 -13.51 -0.26 -11.96
C GLY A 140 -12.11 -0.64 -11.45
N LEU A 141 -11.94 -0.78 -10.13
CA LEU A 141 -10.67 -1.20 -9.52
C LEU A 141 -10.21 -2.56 -10.02
N LEU A 142 -11.12 -3.55 -10.10
CA LEU A 142 -10.81 -4.88 -10.61
C LEU A 142 -10.37 -4.84 -12.07
N ALA A 143 -11.15 -4.18 -12.94
CA ALA A 143 -10.83 -4.06 -14.35
C ALA A 143 -9.50 -3.31 -14.59
N GLY A 144 -9.29 -2.19 -13.91
CA GLY A 144 -8.07 -1.39 -14.04
C GLY A 144 -6.82 -2.13 -13.56
N THR A 145 -6.95 -2.88 -12.46
CA THR A 145 -5.85 -3.72 -11.94
C THR A 145 -5.55 -4.87 -12.88
N LEU A 146 -6.56 -5.56 -13.42
CA LEU A 146 -6.38 -6.65 -14.37
C LEU A 146 -5.71 -6.16 -15.66
N VAL A 147 -6.21 -5.07 -16.25
CA VAL A 147 -5.59 -4.46 -17.45
C VAL A 147 -4.16 -4.02 -17.15
N GLY A 148 -3.91 -3.39 -15.99
CA GLY A 148 -2.55 -3.01 -15.59
C GLY A 148 -1.62 -4.21 -15.37
N ALA A 149 -2.11 -5.32 -14.81
CA ALA A 149 -1.33 -6.55 -14.67
C ALA A 149 -0.99 -7.17 -16.02
N VAL A 150 -1.96 -7.24 -16.95
CA VAL A 150 -1.74 -7.70 -18.33
C VAL A 150 -0.76 -6.80 -19.08
N TYR A 151 -0.87 -5.49 -18.93
CA TYR A 151 0.09 -4.52 -19.45
C TYR A 151 1.52 -4.80 -18.94
N LEU A 152 1.68 -5.06 -17.63
CA LEU A 152 2.99 -5.39 -17.06
C LEU A 152 3.53 -6.72 -17.59
N VAL A 153 2.69 -7.74 -17.78
CA VAL A 153 3.11 -8.99 -18.43
C VAL A 153 3.60 -8.72 -19.86
N ALA A 154 2.85 -7.94 -20.64
CA ALA A 154 3.23 -7.59 -22.00
C ALA A 154 4.59 -6.87 -22.04
N GLU A 155 4.78 -5.81 -21.24
CA GLU A 155 6.05 -5.07 -21.17
C GLU A 155 7.23 -5.96 -20.74
N LEU A 156 6.99 -6.94 -19.86
CA LEU A 156 8.05 -7.84 -19.41
C LEU A 156 8.40 -8.90 -20.46
N LEU A 157 7.43 -9.38 -21.24
CA LEU A 157 7.66 -10.35 -22.33
C LEU A 157 8.26 -9.69 -23.58
N THR A 158 7.89 -8.44 -23.87
CA THR A 158 8.34 -7.73 -25.09
C THR A 158 9.57 -6.86 -24.87
N SER A 159 10.29 -7.03 -23.76
CA SER A 159 11.46 -6.20 -23.41
C SER A 159 11.16 -4.69 -23.43
N GLN A 160 10.02 -4.32 -22.85
CA GLN A 160 9.50 -2.97 -22.69
C GLN A 160 9.08 -2.26 -23.98
N SER A 161 8.60 -3.00 -24.99
CA SER A 161 8.32 -2.46 -26.32
C SER A 161 7.28 -1.34 -26.36
N ILE A 162 6.30 -1.35 -25.45
CA ILE A 162 5.23 -0.33 -25.44
C ILE A 162 5.81 0.97 -24.90
N VAL A 163 6.49 0.92 -23.75
CA VAL A 163 7.16 2.11 -23.17
C VAL A 163 8.24 2.64 -24.11
N THR A 164 9.10 1.80 -24.70
CA THR A 164 10.13 2.29 -25.62
C THR A 164 9.51 2.93 -26.86
N SER A 165 8.44 2.35 -27.41
CA SER A 165 7.70 2.96 -28.51
C SER A 165 7.17 4.34 -28.14
N ILE A 166 6.46 4.48 -27.01
CA ILE A 166 5.92 5.75 -26.55
C ILE A 166 7.03 6.80 -26.36
N LEU A 167 8.14 6.42 -25.72
CA LEU A 167 9.24 7.34 -25.44
C LEU A 167 9.98 7.78 -26.71
N ASN A 168 10.07 6.92 -27.72
CA ASN A 168 10.65 7.28 -29.01
C ASN A 168 9.72 8.21 -29.82
N HIS A 169 8.40 8.07 -29.70
CA HIS A 169 7.44 8.95 -30.39
C HIS A 169 7.18 10.27 -29.65
N VAL A 170 7.31 10.27 -28.33
CA VAL A 170 7.14 11.44 -27.47
C VAL A 170 8.35 11.59 -26.54
N PRO A 171 9.51 12.04 -27.05
CA PRO A 171 10.76 12.15 -26.27
C PRO A 171 10.64 13.03 -25.03
N LEU A 172 9.70 13.98 -25.02
CA LEU A 172 9.40 14.82 -23.85
C LEU A 172 9.07 13.99 -22.59
N LEU A 173 8.47 12.80 -22.75
CA LEU A 173 8.12 11.91 -21.65
C LEU A 173 9.34 11.19 -21.04
N ALA A 174 10.44 11.07 -21.77
CA ALA A 174 11.68 10.48 -21.25
C ALA A 174 12.33 11.39 -20.19
N GLY A 175 12.14 12.70 -20.32
CA GLY A 175 12.79 13.72 -19.48
C GLY A 175 14.32 13.63 -19.52
N GLY A 176 15.01 14.30 -18.58
CA GLY A 176 16.48 14.25 -18.46
C GLY A 176 17.07 12.92 -17.97
N ARG A 177 16.36 11.80 -18.08
CA ARG A 177 16.65 10.54 -17.37
C ARG A 177 17.50 9.56 -18.19
N LYS A 178 18.56 10.04 -18.83
CA LYS A 178 19.41 9.24 -19.76
C LYS A 178 19.93 7.92 -19.14
N GLY A 179 20.22 7.90 -17.84
CA GLY A 179 20.74 6.70 -17.14
C GLY A 179 19.78 5.51 -17.02
N HIS A 180 18.47 5.71 -17.26
CA HIS A 180 17.47 4.64 -17.20
C HIS A 180 17.22 3.95 -18.56
N PHE A 181 17.80 4.48 -19.63
CA PHE A 181 17.58 4.01 -20.99
C PHE A 181 18.87 3.44 -21.57
N ILE A 182 18.73 2.44 -22.43
CA ILE A 182 19.80 1.98 -23.30
C ILE A 182 19.49 2.61 -24.66
N ILE A 183 20.36 3.52 -25.09
CA ILE A 183 20.19 4.32 -26.30
C ILE A 183 21.21 3.82 -27.32
N ALA A 184 20.75 3.56 -28.54
CA ALA A 184 21.60 3.32 -29.71
C ALA A 184 20.96 4.01 -30.91
N ASP A 185 21.78 4.58 -31.80
CA ASP A 185 21.33 5.29 -32.99
C ASP A 185 20.29 6.40 -32.70
N ASP A 186 20.53 7.17 -31.64
CA ASP A 186 19.62 8.22 -31.14
C ASP A 186 18.19 7.75 -30.80
N ARG A 187 17.99 6.44 -30.62
CA ARG A 187 16.72 5.83 -30.22
C ARG A 187 16.85 5.03 -28.93
N ILE A 188 15.80 5.03 -28.14
CA ILE A 188 15.69 4.21 -26.94
C ILE A 188 15.41 2.77 -27.38
N GLN A 189 16.41 1.90 -27.27
CA GLN A 189 16.31 0.48 -27.62
C GLN A 189 15.62 -0.31 -26.51
N SER A 190 15.96 -0.04 -25.25
CA SER A 190 15.34 -0.69 -24.10
C SER A 190 15.40 0.19 -22.85
N VAL A 191 14.55 -0.14 -21.88
CA VAL A 191 14.55 0.48 -20.56
C VAL A 191 15.24 -0.47 -19.58
N ARG A 192 16.01 0.06 -18.63
CA ARG A 192 16.63 -0.83 -17.64
C ARG A 192 15.55 -1.57 -16.84
N THR A 193 15.72 -2.88 -16.69
CA THR A 193 14.72 -3.79 -16.09
C THR A 193 14.26 -3.39 -14.69
N TYR A 194 15.11 -2.71 -13.90
CA TYR A 194 14.76 -2.23 -12.56
C TYR A 194 13.73 -1.09 -12.56
N VAL A 195 13.45 -0.45 -13.70
CA VAL A 195 12.50 0.67 -13.79
C VAL A 195 11.09 0.22 -13.40
N PHE A 196 10.73 -1.03 -13.72
CA PHE A 196 9.43 -1.62 -13.40
C PHE A 196 9.32 -2.15 -11.96
N ASN A 197 10.38 -2.08 -11.14
CA ASN A 197 10.35 -2.58 -9.76
C ASN A 197 9.22 -1.93 -8.93
N ARG A 198 8.97 -0.64 -9.14
CA ARG A 198 7.88 0.08 -8.45
C ARG A 198 6.52 -0.41 -8.90
N ASN A 199 6.35 -0.66 -10.20
CA ASN A 199 5.09 -1.11 -10.80
C ASN A 199 4.69 -2.48 -10.23
N ILE A 200 5.66 -3.41 -10.20
CA ILE A 200 5.48 -4.74 -9.60
C ILE A 200 5.27 -4.65 -8.08
N GLY A 201 5.92 -3.70 -7.41
CA GLY A 201 5.65 -3.38 -6.01
C GLY A 201 4.21 -2.98 -5.75
N VAL A 202 3.68 -2.01 -6.51
CA VAL A 202 2.30 -1.54 -6.37
C VAL A 202 1.30 -2.65 -6.72
N LEU A 203 1.57 -3.44 -7.76
CA LEU A 203 0.76 -4.61 -8.10
C LEU A 203 0.62 -5.57 -6.91
N ASN A 204 1.72 -5.95 -6.27
CA ASN A 204 1.71 -6.84 -5.10
C ASN A 204 1.02 -6.24 -3.87
N LEU A 205 1.09 -4.91 -3.70
CA LEU A 205 0.40 -4.22 -2.60
C LEU A 205 -1.12 -4.19 -2.81
N LEU A 206 -1.59 -4.01 -4.06
CA LEU A 206 -3.01 -3.98 -4.39
C LEU A 206 -3.61 -5.38 -4.60
N PHE A 207 -2.79 -6.39 -4.87
CA PHE A 207 -3.22 -7.73 -5.26
C PHE A 207 -4.26 -8.34 -4.32
N TRP A 208 -3.97 -8.44 -3.02
CA TRP A 208 -4.85 -9.13 -2.07
C TRP A 208 -6.21 -8.45 -1.86
N PRO A 209 -6.29 -7.12 -1.66
CA PRO A 209 -7.58 -6.42 -1.64
C PRO A 209 -8.39 -6.56 -2.92
N VAL A 210 -7.74 -6.50 -4.10
CA VAL A 210 -8.43 -6.64 -5.39
C VAL A 210 -8.86 -8.09 -5.64
N LEU A 211 -8.07 -9.07 -5.19
CA LEU A 211 -8.45 -10.48 -5.25
C LEU A 211 -9.66 -10.78 -4.36
N LEU A 212 -9.78 -10.11 -3.20
CA LEU A 212 -11.00 -10.17 -2.38
C LEU A 212 -12.21 -9.60 -3.13
N ILE A 213 -12.05 -8.48 -3.85
CA ILE A 213 -13.10 -7.94 -4.74
C ILE A 213 -13.52 -8.98 -5.77
N ALA A 214 -12.56 -9.57 -6.48
CA ALA A 214 -12.81 -10.59 -7.50
C ALA A 214 -13.53 -11.82 -6.90
N ALA A 215 -13.08 -12.29 -5.74
CA ALA A 215 -13.70 -13.41 -5.04
C ALA A 215 -15.13 -13.09 -4.58
N ASN A 216 -15.38 -11.86 -4.11
CA ASN A 216 -16.71 -11.37 -3.73
C ASN A 216 -17.66 -11.32 -4.92
N GLU A 217 -17.17 -10.84 -6.07
CA GLU A 217 -17.92 -10.83 -7.32
C GLU A 217 -18.26 -12.26 -7.79
N ALA A 218 -17.27 -13.18 -7.73
CA ALA A 218 -17.43 -14.55 -8.16
C ALA A 218 -18.46 -15.33 -7.34
N GLU A 219 -18.47 -15.16 -6.02
CA GLU A 219 -19.49 -15.79 -5.18
C GLU A 219 -20.88 -15.20 -5.39
N ARG A 220 -20.96 -13.89 -5.69
CA ARG A 220 -22.24 -13.23 -5.91
C ARG A 220 -22.87 -13.63 -7.23
N LEU A 221 -22.11 -13.62 -8.32
CA LEU A 221 -22.62 -13.91 -9.67
C LEU A 221 -22.73 -15.42 -9.92
N LYS A 222 -21.89 -16.23 -9.27
CA LYS A 222 -21.79 -17.70 -9.45
C LYS A 222 -21.58 -18.13 -10.90
N ASP A 223 -21.16 -17.23 -11.78
CA ASP A 223 -20.93 -17.50 -13.20
C ASP A 223 -19.46 -17.90 -13.48
N LEU A 224 -19.23 -18.49 -14.65
CA LEU A 224 -17.89 -18.89 -15.07
C LEU A 224 -16.97 -17.67 -15.30
N LYS A 225 -17.51 -16.56 -15.83
CA LYS A 225 -16.74 -15.36 -16.20
C LYS A 225 -16.06 -14.70 -14.99
N SER A 226 -16.78 -14.58 -13.87
CA SER A 226 -16.29 -14.02 -12.62
C SER A 226 -15.24 -14.92 -11.96
N LYS A 227 -15.41 -16.26 -12.02
CA LYS A 227 -14.38 -17.21 -11.60
C LYS A 227 -13.12 -17.10 -12.46
N LEU A 228 -13.26 -17.01 -13.79
CA LEU A 228 -12.15 -16.78 -14.71
C LEU A 228 -11.44 -15.45 -14.43
N CYS A 229 -12.16 -14.41 -13.99
CA CYS A 229 -11.56 -13.14 -13.58
C CYS A 229 -10.65 -13.30 -12.34
N VAL A 230 -11.06 -14.10 -11.35
CA VAL A 230 -10.22 -14.43 -10.17
C VAL A 230 -8.94 -15.12 -10.61
N TYR A 231 -9.05 -16.18 -11.42
CA TYR A 231 -7.89 -16.92 -11.92
C TYR A 231 -7.00 -16.06 -12.82
N GLY A 232 -7.60 -15.25 -13.70
CA GLY A 232 -6.89 -14.33 -14.58
C GLY A 232 -6.09 -13.28 -13.81
N LEU A 233 -6.68 -12.67 -12.77
CA LEU A 233 -5.97 -11.72 -11.91
C LEU A 233 -4.82 -12.38 -11.15
N PHE A 234 -5.06 -13.57 -10.58
CA PHE A 234 -4.04 -14.35 -9.89
C PHE A 234 -2.87 -14.67 -10.83
N PHE A 235 -3.16 -15.25 -12.00
CA PHE A 235 -2.17 -15.67 -12.98
C PHE A 235 -1.40 -14.47 -13.55
N ALA A 236 -2.08 -13.40 -13.96
CA ALA A 236 -1.43 -12.20 -14.48
C ALA A 236 -0.49 -11.56 -13.44
N THR A 237 -0.89 -11.53 -12.17
CA THR A 237 -0.05 -11.03 -11.08
C THR A 237 1.17 -11.91 -10.85
N PHE A 238 0.99 -13.24 -10.82
CA PHE A 238 2.08 -14.19 -10.71
C PHE A 238 3.06 -14.06 -11.89
N CYS A 239 2.56 -14.07 -13.12
CA CYS A 239 3.37 -13.89 -14.32
C CYS A 239 4.17 -12.58 -14.27
N ALA A 240 3.51 -11.45 -14.04
CA ALA A 240 4.19 -10.15 -13.96
C ALA A 240 5.30 -10.17 -12.89
N THR A 241 4.99 -10.66 -11.68
CA THR A 241 5.96 -10.69 -10.58
C THR A 241 7.14 -11.63 -10.85
N PHE A 242 6.91 -12.83 -11.39
CA PHE A 242 7.98 -13.81 -11.61
C PHE A 242 8.79 -13.57 -12.88
N LEU A 243 8.20 -12.96 -13.93
CA LEU A 243 8.95 -12.47 -15.09
C LEU A 243 9.81 -11.25 -14.74
N SER A 244 9.40 -10.44 -13.77
CA SER A 244 10.18 -9.27 -13.35
C SER A 244 11.52 -9.64 -12.70
N VAL A 245 12.46 -8.70 -12.70
CA VAL A 245 13.74 -8.83 -11.96
C VAL A 245 13.60 -8.52 -10.46
N HIS A 246 12.42 -8.09 -10.00
CA HIS A 246 12.22 -7.58 -8.64
C HIS A 246 12.10 -8.70 -7.61
N LYS A 247 13.23 -9.23 -7.15
CA LYS A 247 13.30 -10.36 -6.20
C LYS A 247 12.50 -10.13 -4.91
N THR A 248 12.46 -8.90 -4.40
CA THR A 248 11.67 -8.54 -3.22
C THR A 248 10.16 -8.79 -3.43
N SER A 249 9.62 -8.44 -4.60
CA SER A 249 8.22 -8.75 -4.93
C SER A 249 7.96 -10.25 -5.04
N LYS A 250 8.92 -11.05 -5.54
CA LYS A 250 8.78 -12.51 -5.58
C LYS A 250 8.67 -13.09 -4.17
N VAL A 251 9.59 -12.69 -3.28
CA VAL A 251 9.57 -13.10 -1.87
C VAL A 251 8.27 -12.67 -1.19
N ALA A 252 7.84 -11.42 -1.39
CA ALA A 252 6.60 -10.91 -0.79
C ALA A 252 5.36 -11.67 -1.26
N LEU A 253 5.25 -12.00 -2.55
CA LEU A 253 4.11 -12.73 -3.08
C LEU A 253 4.09 -14.18 -2.56
N VAL A 254 5.22 -14.88 -2.57
CA VAL A 254 5.33 -16.25 -2.03
C VAL A 254 5.01 -16.28 -0.53
N PHE A 255 5.59 -15.35 0.23
CA PHE A 255 5.34 -15.24 1.67
C PHE A 255 3.87 -14.96 1.96
N ALA A 256 3.25 -14.01 1.25
CA ALA A 256 1.83 -13.71 1.43
C ALA A 256 0.92 -14.88 1.01
N CYS A 257 1.28 -15.65 -0.04
CA CYS A 257 0.58 -16.88 -0.41
C CYS A 257 0.66 -17.95 0.69
N ALA A 258 1.84 -18.15 1.28
CA ALA A 258 2.02 -19.07 2.40
C ALA A 258 1.17 -18.66 3.61
N VAL A 259 1.15 -17.36 3.94
CA VAL A 259 0.31 -16.82 5.02
C VAL A 259 -1.18 -16.96 4.68
N PHE A 260 -1.59 -16.73 3.43
CA PHE A 260 -2.97 -16.94 2.99
C PHE A 260 -3.41 -18.40 3.18
N VAL A 261 -2.60 -19.36 2.73
CA VAL A 261 -2.88 -20.80 2.91
C VAL A 261 -2.94 -21.14 4.39
N LEU A 262 -1.96 -20.72 5.18
CA LEU A 262 -1.95 -20.93 6.63
C LEU A 262 -3.19 -20.34 7.31
N SER A 263 -3.66 -19.18 6.86
CA SER A 263 -4.85 -18.51 7.41
C SER A 263 -6.15 -19.26 7.11
N LYS A 264 -6.19 -20.03 6.02
CA LYS A 264 -7.30 -20.92 5.66
C LYS A 264 -7.27 -22.22 6.48
N LEU A 265 -6.08 -22.71 6.82
CA LEU A 265 -5.91 -23.90 7.66
C LEU A 265 -6.16 -23.59 9.14
N SER A 266 -5.63 -22.48 9.65
CA SER A 266 -5.79 -22.05 11.03
C SER A 266 -5.60 -20.55 11.18
N LYS A 267 -6.72 -19.85 11.47
CA LYS A 267 -6.73 -18.42 11.80
C LYS A 267 -5.77 -18.08 12.94
N ARG A 268 -5.73 -18.92 13.98
CA ARG A 268 -4.84 -18.73 15.14
C ARG A 268 -3.37 -18.86 14.75
N ALA A 269 -3.01 -19.90 14.00
CA ALA A 269 -1.62 -20.11 13.57
C ALA A 269 -1.12 -18.96 12.69
N ALA A 270 -1.93 -18.51 11.73
CA ALA A 270 -1.55 -17.38 10.87
C ALA A 270 -1.38 -16.07 11.64
N LEU A 271 -2.29 -15.76 12.59
CA LEU A 271 -2.17 -14.58 13.45
C LEU A 271 -0.97 -14.64 14.38
N SER A 272 -0.71 -15.80 15.00
CA SER A 272 0.45 -16.00 15.87
C SER A 272 1.76 -15.86 15.08
N ALA A 273 1.86 -16.51 13.91
CA ALA A 273 3.02 -16.40 13.04
C ALA A 273 3.27 -14.96 12.61
N MET A 274 2.25 -14.25 12.12
CA MET A 274 2.41 -12.86 11.69
C MET A 274 2.72 -11.91 12.84
N THR A 275 2.19 -12.14 14.04
CA THR A 275 2.55 -11.37 15.24
C THR A 275 4.02 -11.55 15.58
N VAL A 276 4.51 -12.79 15.62
CA VAL A 276 5.92 -13.10 15.90
C VAL A 276 6.83 -12.50 14.82
N ILE A 277 6.51 -12.71 13.54
CA ILE A 277 7.29 -12.17 12.42
C ILE A 277 7.33 -10.65 12.49
N TRP A 278 6.22 -9.98 12.80
CA TRP A 278 6.17 -8.53 12.93
C TRP A 278 7.05 -8.02 14.08
N ILE A 279 6.96 -8.65 15.26
CA ILE A 279 7.78 -8.28 16.42
C ILE A 279 9.26 -8.50 16.13
N LEU A 280 9.64 -9.64 15.56
CA LEU A 280 11.02 -9.93 15.19
C LEU A 280 11.54 -8.97 14.12
N ALA A 281 10.75 -8.72 13.07
CA ALA A 281 11.12 -7.78 12.02
C ALA A 281 11.31 -6.37 12.56
N THR A 282 10.50 -5.93 13.53
CA THR A 282 10.60 -4.58 14.10
C THR A 282 11.69 -4.46 15.16
N LEU A 283 11.83 -5.41 16.07
CA LEU A 283 12.70 -5.28 17.25
C LEU A 283 14.04 -6.00 17.11
N ALA A 284 14.11 -7.07 16.32
CA ALA A 284 15.33 -7.87 16.16
C ALA A 284 16.11 -7.56 14.86
N VAL A 285 15.69 -6.58 14.07
CA VAL A 285 16.35 -6.25 12.79
C VAL A 285 17.81 -5.82 12.96
N VAL A 286 18.13 -5.06 14.01
CA VAL A 286 19.50 -4.58 14.26
C VAL A 286 20.47 -5.75 14.50
N PRO A 287 20.23 -6.66 15.49
CA PRO A 287 21.09 -7.83 15.64
C PRO A 287 21.01 -8.77 14.44
N ALA A 288 19.85 -8.94 13.79
CA ALA A 288 19.74 -9.79 12.60
C ALA A 288 20.63 -9.31 11.44
N SER A 289 20.71 -7.99 11.22
CA SER A 289 21.60 -7.40 10.20
C SER A 289 23.08 -7.65 10.50
N ARG A 290 23.50 -7.53 11.77
CA ARG A 290 24.89 -7.83 12.16
C ARG A 290 25.21 -9.32 12.04
N ILE A 291 24.34 -10.19 12.58
CA ILE A 291 24.48 -11.65 12.47
C ILE A 291 24.59 -12.07 10.99
N ALA A 292 23.79 -11.48 10.10
CA ALA A 292 23.85 -11.78 8.68
C ALA A 292 25.23 -11.47 8.08
N TYR A 293 25.81 -10.33 8.44
CA TYR A 293 27.13 -9.90 7.96
C TYR A 293 28.28 -10.71 8.59
N ASP A 294 28.20 -10.96 9.90
CA ASP A 294 29.22 -11.70 10.66
C ASP A 294 29.30 -13.17 10.18
N ASN A 295 28.19 -13.72 9.69
CA ASN A 295 28.15 -15.05 9.06
C ASN A 295 28.55 -15.03 7.56
N GLY A 296 29.05 -13.91 7.04
CA GLY A 296 29.59 -13.82 5.69
C GLY A 296 28.55 -13.88 4.57
N LEU A 297 27.26 -13.62 4.83
CA LEU A 297 26.21 -13.70 3.81
C LEU A 297 26.43 -12.70 2.67
N GLN A 298 27.09 -11.57 2.90
CA GLN A 298 27.56 -10.62 1.89
C GLN A 298 28.51 -11.24 0.85
N ASN A 299 29.17 -12.36 1.19
CA ASN A 299 30.09 -13.09 0.32
C ASN A 299 29.47 -14.38 -0.24
N SER A 300 28.24 -14.72 0.14
CA SER A 300 27.56 -15.94 -0.31
C SER A 300 27.31 -15.94 -1.82
N THR A 301 27.74 -17.00 -2.51
CA THR A 301 27.47 -17.20 -3.94
C THR A 301 26.03 -17.59 -4.24
N VAL A 302 25.31 -18.09 -3.23
CA VAL A 302 23.89 -18.47 -3.33
C VAL A 302 22.99 -17.22 -3.34
N LEU A 303 23.41 -16.16 -2.65
CA LEU A 303 22.62 -14.92 -2.58
C LEU A 303 22.79 -14.07 -3.84
N ALA A 304 21.68 -13.44 -4.23
CA ALA A 304 21.67 -12.44 -5.29
C ALA A 304 22.65 -11.29 -4.97
N GLY A 305 23.32 -10.75 -5.99
CA GLY A 305 24.21 -9.58 -5.82
C GLY A 305 23.55 -8.40 -5.09
N SER A 306 22.27 -8.13 -5.37
CA SER A 306 21.52 -7.08 -4.66
C SER A 306 21.22 -7.42 -3.19
N ALA A 307 21.06 -8.69 -2.82
CA ALA A 307 20.90 -9.10 -1.43
C ALA A 307 22.23 -8.99 -0.66
N ARG A 308 23.33 -9.40 -1.30
CA ARG A 308 24.69 -9.25 -0.76
C ARG A 308 25.05 -7.80 -0.50
N ALA A 309 24.81 -6.91 -1.47
CA ALA A 309 25.03 -5.47 -1.31
C ALA A 309 24.17 -4.87 -0.17
N ARG A 310 22.92 -5.33 -0.02
CA ARG A 310 22.07 -4.89 1.09
C ARG A 310 22.61 -5.30 2.46
N ILE A 311 23.20 -6.48 2.59
CA ILE A 311 23.78 -6.94 3.86
C ILE A 311 24.92 -6.03 4.31
N VAL A 312 25.76 -5.55 3.38
CA VAL A 312 26.81 -4.56 3.68
C VAL A 312 26.19 -3.25 4.18
N ILE A 313 25.19 -2.71 3.46
CA ILE A 313 24.50 -1.47 3.84
C ILE A 313 23.83 -1.63 5.21
N TRP A 314 23.14 -2.74 5.44
CA TRP A 314 22.44 -2.99 6.71
C TRP A 314 23.39 -3.15 7.89
N ASN A 315 24.53 -3.80 7.69
CA ASN A 315 25.54 -3.89 8.74
C ASN A 315 26.12 -2.52 9.05
N PHE A 316 26.45 -1.73 8.02
CA PHE A 316 26.93 -0.37 8.20
C PHE A 316 25.93 0.48 9.01
N GLU A 317 24.66 0.52 8.61
CA GLU A 317 23.63 1.23 9.37
C GLU A 317 23.47 0.68 10.79
N ALA A 318 23.51 -0.65 10.97
CA ALA A 318 23.38 -1.29 12.28
C ALA A 318 24.52 -0.91 13.24
N GLN A 319 25.74 -0.72 12.75
CA GLN A 319 26.89 -0.27 13.54
C GLN A 319 26.76 1.17 14.02
N GLN A 320 25.96 1.99 13.33
CA GLN A 320 25.75 3.41 13.62
C GLN A 320 24.59 3.66 14.60
N ILE A 321 23.69 2.70 14.79
CA ILE A 321 22.52 2.81 15.69
C ILE A 321 22.91 3.07 17.16
N PRO A 322 23.96 2.43 17.74
CA PRO A 322 24.34 2.66 19.14
C PRO A 322 24.56 4.12 19.53
N GLU A 323 25.05 4.97 18.61
CA GLU A 323 25.30 6.40 18.86
C GLU A 323 24.03 7.21 19.20
N ALA A 324 22.86 6.74 18.74
CA ALA A 324 21.58 7.39 18.98
C ALA A 324 20.48 6.35 19.23
N TRP A 325 20.78 5.29 20.00
CA TRP A 325 19.93 4.09 20.06
C TRP A 325 18.50 4.36 20.56
N LEU A 326 18.31 5.31 21.48
CA LEU A 326 17.01 5.54 22.12
C LEU A 326 16.06 6.36 21.23
N PHE A 327 16.54 7.47 20.67
CA PHE A 327 15.72 8.44 19.92
C PHE A 327 16.04 8.51 18.41
N GLY A 328 17.07 7.80 17.95
CA GLY A 328 17.55 7.82 16.57
C GLY A 328 18.16 9.16 16.19
N ARG A 329 18.59 9.29 14.93
CA ARG A 329 19.27 10.48 14.40
C ARG A 329 18.33 11.53 13.80
N GLY A 330 17.01 11.32 13.89
CA GLY A 330 15.98 12.22 13.35
C GLY A 330 15.51 11.82 11.95
N ILE A 331 14.33 12.32 11.58
CA ILE A 331 13.68 12.01 10.29
C ILE A 331 14.58 12.42 9.13
N GLN A 332 14.65 11.56 8.09
CA GLN A 332 15.43 11.78 6.87
C GLN A 332 16.95 11.80 7.09
N SER A 333 17.43 11.37 8.25
CA SER A 333 18.86 11.33 8.54
C SER A 333 19.64 10.33 7.68
N VAL A 334 19.03 9.23 7.21
CA VAL A 334 19.72 8.24 6.34
C VAL A 334 20.32 8.91 5.10
N ILE A 335 19.52 9.66 4.33
CA ILE A 335 19.98 10.33 3.10
C ILE A 335 20.92 11.51 3.41
N TYR A 336 20.68 12.22 4.51
CA TYR A 336 21.55 13.32 4.94
C TYR A 336 22.98 12.82 5.23
N TYR A 337 23.12 11.77 6.05
CA TYR A 337 24.43 11.21 6.36
C TYR A 337 25.04 10.48 5.16
N ASP A 338 24.25 9.85 4.28
CA ASP A 338 24.76 9.27 3.04
C ASP A 338 25.46 10.32 2.16
N GLN A 339 24.89 11.54 2.06
CA GLN A 339 25.49 12.62 1.28
C GLN A 339 26.85 13.07 1.84
N LEU A 340 27.02 13.03 3.16
CA LEU A 340 28.29 13.34 3.83
C LEU A 340 29.32 12.22 3.66
N GLN A 341 28.87 10.96 3.63
CA GLN A 341 29.72 9.77 3.51
C GLN A 341 30.12 9.48 2.06
N ALA A 342 29.27 9.78 1.08
CA ALA A 342 29.46 9.40 -0.32
C ALA A 342 30.82 9.81 -0.94
N PRO A 343 31.39 11.00 -0.65
CA PRO A 343 32.66 11.41 -1.24
C PRO A 343 33.87 10.59 -0.79
N THR A 344 33.82 9.98 0.41
CA THR A 344 34.93 9.23 1.02
C THR A 344 34.65 7.74 1.15
N ALA A 345 33.43 7.29 0.84
CA ALA A 345 33.04 5.89 0.95
C ALA A 345 33.80 5.01 -0.03
N THR A 346 34.46 3.97 0.49
CA THR A 346 35.21 2.99 -0.30
C THR A 346 34.48 1.64 -0.32
N VAL A 347 34.72 0.87 -1.38
CA VAL A 347 34.28 -0.54 -1.45
C VAL A 347 35.40 -1.39 -0.88
N VAL A 348 35.13 -2.09 0.21
CA VAL A 348 36.10 -3.02 0.81
C VAL A 348 36.31 -4.21 -0.15
N PRO A 349 37.56 -4.69 -0.35
CA PRO A 349 37.80 -5.85 -1.20
C PRO A 349 36.90 -7.05 -0.83
N GLY A 350 36.18 -7.58 -1.83
CA GLY A 350 35.22 -8.68 -1.66
C GLY A 350 33.76 -8.24 -1.48
N GLU A 351 33.50 -6.97 -1.14
CA GLU A 351 32.15 -6.43 -1.01
C GLU A 351 31.60 -5.91 -2.35
N LEU A 352 30.27 -5.99 -2.54
CA LEU A 352 29.58 -5.51 -3.75
C LEU A 352 29.07 -4.07 -3.64
N SER A 353 29.28 -3.40 -2.51
CA SER A 353 28.82 -2.04 -2.25
C SER A 353 29.74 -1.33 -1.29
N ALA A 354 29.82 -0.01 -1.40
CA ALA A 354 30.56 0.81 -0.45
C ALA A 354 29.89 0.79 0.93
N GLN A 355 30.68 0.89 1.99
CA GLN A 355 30.19 0.96 3.37
C GLN A 355 29.64 2.35 3.67
N ARG A 356 28.36 2.55 3.33
CA ARG A 356 27.60 3.78 3.57
C ARG A 356 26.10 3.48 3.62
N ASN A 357 25.32 4.42 4.13
CA ASN A 357 23.86 4.30 4.25
C ASN A 357 23.14 4.12 2.89
N GLY A 358 23.70 4.68 1.82
CA GLY A 358 23.06 4.73 0.51
C GLY A 358 21.87 5.70 0.47
N HIS A 359 21.20 5.77 -0.68
CA HIS A 359 20.06 6.67 -0.86
C HIS A 359 18.86 6.33 0.05
N HIS A 360 18.81 5.09 0.55
CA HIS A 360 17.87 4.57 1.53
C HIS A 360 18.34 3.18 2.00
N SER A 361 17.94 2.80 3.21
CA SER A 361 18.34 1.57 3.90
C SER A 361 17.98 0.25 3.21
N HIS A 362 17.09 0.28 2.22
CA HIS A 362 16.45 -0.91 1.63
C HIS A 362 15.75 -1.86 2.65
N ASN A 363 15.59 -1.40 3.89
CA ASN A 363 14.97 -2.10 5.00
C ASN A 363 14.35 -1.06 5.94
N ILE A 364 13.03 -0.91 5.89
CA ILE A 364 12.31 0.11 6.65
C ILE A 364 12.42 -0.13 8.16
N TYR A 365 12.49 -1.39 8.58
CA TYR A 365 12.63 -1.70 10.01
C TYR A 365 13.96 -1.17 10.56
N LEU A 366 15.04 -1.37 9.81
CA LEU A 366 16.36 -0.84 10.17
C LEU A 366 16.38 0.69 10.10
N GLN A 367 15.76 1.28 9.08
CA GLN A 367 15.62 2.73 8.95
C GLN A 367 14.89 3.34 10.16
N ILE A 368 13.85 2.69 10.67
CA ILE A 368 13.12 3.16 11.85
C ILE A 368 14.03 3.21 13.08
N TRP A 369 14.87 2.19 13.29
CA TRP A 369 15.85 2.24 14.37
C TRP A 369 16.88 3.37 14.15
N TYR A 370 17.41 3.51 12.93
CA TYR A 370 18.41 4.51 12.62
C TYR A 370 17.87 5.94 12.84
N GLU A 371 16.67 6.23 12.35
CA GLU A 371 16.11 7.58 12.36
C GLU A 371 15.32 7.91 13.64
N LEU A 372 14.63 6.92 14.21
CA LEU A 372 13.66 7.11 15.30
C LEU A 372 14.01 6.32 16.57
N GLY A 373 15.07 5.51 16.57
CA GLY A 373 15.55 4.78 17.75
C GLY A 373 14.58 3.73 18.29
N ALA A 374 14.89 3.22 19.48
CA ALA A 374 14.09 2.21 20.18
C ALA A 374 12.65 2.68 20.43
N VAL A 375 12.44 3.96 20.75
CA VAL A 375 11.09 4.52 20.96
C VAL A 375 10.28 4.46 19.67
N GLY A 376 10.88 4.85 18.54
CA GLY A 376 10.24 4.74 17.22
C GLY A 376 9.95 3.30 16.82
N ALA A 377 10.89 2.38 17.04
CA ALA A 377 10.72 0.97 16.77
C ALA A 377 9.58 0.35 17.60
N LEU A 378 9.47 0.71 18.88
CA LEU A 378 8.40 0.26 19.76
C LEU A 378 7.03 0.79 19.31
N LEU A 379 6.93 2.09 19.05
CA LEU A 379 5.69 2.69 18.54
C LEU A 379 5.28 2.02 17.23
N PHE A 380 6.21 1.85 16.30
CA PHE A 380 5.95 1.18 15.03
C PHE A 380 5.51 -0.28 15.21
N SER A 381 6.12 -1.00 16.15
CA SER A 381 5.71 -2.35 16.51
C SER A 381 4.26 -2.38 17.01
N ILE A 382 3.89 -1.48 17.93
CA ILE A 382 2.52 -1.33 18.46
C ILE A 382 1.53 -1.01 17.32
N ALA A 383 1.85 -0.12 16.39
CA ALA A 383 0.99 0.17 15.24
C ALA A 383 0.64 -1.09 14.45
N GLY A 384 1.62 -1.93 14.12
CA GLY A 384 1.35 -3.18 13.40
C GLY A 384 0.54 -4.18 14.22
N LEU A 385 0.75 -4.24 15.54
CA LEU A 385 -0.08 -5.07 16.42
C LEU A 385 -1.54 -4.59 16.49
N LEU A 386 -1.78 -3.27 16.47
CA LEU A 386 -3.12 -2.70 16.37
C LEU A 386 -3.78 -3.05 15.03
N ILE A 387 -3.02 -3.02 13.93
CA ILE A 387 -3.49 -3.47 12.61
C ILE A 387 -3.83 -4.97 12.63
N LEU A 388 -2.96 -5.82 13.17
CA LEU A 388 -3.20 -7.27 13.30
C LEU A 388 -4.41 -7.57 14.18
N ARG A 389 -4.60 -6.84 15.29
CA ARG A 389 -5.80 -6.92 16.12
C ARG A 389 -7.05 -6.58 15.31
N ARG A 390 -6.99 -5.55 14.46
CA ARG A 390 -8.11 -5.21 13.57
C ARG A 390 -8.37 -6.31 12.54
N ILE A 391 -7.33 -6.84 11.91
CA ILE A 391 -7.43 -7.97 10.96
C ILE A 391 -8.06 -9.19 11.65
N ALA A 392 -7.66 -9.51 12.88
CA ALA A 392 -8.22 -10.63 13.65
C ALA A 392 -9.73 -10.52 13.87
N SER A 393 -10.27 -9.29 13.92
CA SER A 393 -11.71 -9.02 14.05
C SER A 393 -12.48 -8.97 12.72
N MET A 394 -11.81 -9.14 11.58
CA MET A 394 -12.48 -9.18 10.28
C MET A 394 -13.29 -10.47 10.10
N PRO A 395 -14.38 -10.45 9.30
CA PRO A 395 -15.16 -11.65 9.07
C PRO A 395 -14.34 -12.73 8.34
N ALA A 396 -14.78 -13.98 8.45
CA ALA A 396 -14.03 -15.17 8.04
C ALA A 396 -13.59 -15.15 6.57
N ARG A 397 -14.35 -14.49 5.71
CA ARG A 397 -14.08 -14.40 4.29
C ARG A 397 -13.04 -13.32 3.95
N SER A 398 -13.13 -12.14 4.56
CA SER A 398 -12.14 -11.07 4.39
C SER A 398 -10.80 -11.35 5.10
N PHE A 399 -10.81 -12.08 6.22
CA PHE A 399 -9.62 -12.29 7.06
C PHE A 399 -8.39 -12.84 6.30
N PRO A 400 -8.48 -13.93 5.51
CA PRO A 400 -7.33 -14.47 4.77
C PRO A 400 -6.67 -13.48 3.82
N PHE A 401 -7.47 -12.67 3.12
CA PHE A 401 -6.94 -11.65 2.20
C PHE A 401 -6.30 -10.50 2.95
N ALA A 402 -6.89 -10.08 4.08
CA ALA A 402 -6.35 -9.01 4.90
C ALA A 402 -5.01 -9.37 5.54
N ILE A 403 -4.87 -10.58 6.10
CA ILE A 403 -3.61 -11.02 6.69
C ILE A 403 -2.52 -11.27 5.64
N ALA A 404 -2.89 -11.74 4.43
CA ALA A 404 -1.97 -11.86 3.31
C ALA A 404 -1.54 -10.48 2.75
N ALA A 405 -2.43 -9.50 2.72
CA ALA A 405 -2.08 -8.11 2.38
C ALA A 405 -1.06 -7.54 3.39
N PHE A 406 -1.28 -7.75 4.69
CA PHE A 406 -0.34 -7.36 5.74
C PHE A 406 1.02 -8.05 5.55
N ALA A 407 1.04 -9.36 5.29
CA ALA A 407 2.26 -10.12 5.01
C ALA A 407 3.03 -9.58 3.79
N SER A 408 2.31 -9.21 2.71
CA SER A 408 2.90 -8.58 1.52
C SER A 408 3.60 -7.26 1.86
N VAL A 409 2.94 -6.38 2.62
CA VAL A 409 3.53 -5.12 3.10
C VAL A 409 4.75 -5.40 3.98
N THR A 410 4.65 -6.30 4.96
CA THR A 410 5.75 -6.70 5.86
C THR A 410 6.98 -7.15 5.08
N ALA A 411 6.82 -8.03 4.09
CA ALA A 411 7.94 -8.53 3.29
C ALA A 411 8.57 -7.45 2.40
N ILE A 412 7.76 -6.56 1.81
CA ILE A 412 8.28 -5.45 0.99
C ILE A 412 9.07 -4.46 1.86
N MET A 413 8.60 -4.19 3.07
CA MET A 413 9.28 -3.31 4.03
C MET A 413 10.68 -3.81 4.41
N ALA A 414 10.88 -5.13 4.49
CA ALA A 414 12.16 -5.72 4.87
C ALA A 414 13.26 -5.57 3.82
N PHE A 415 12.92 -5.46 2.53
CA PHE A 415 13.88 -5.70 1.44
C PHE A 415 13.84 -4.71 0.28
N SER A 416 13.05 -3.64 0.34
CA SER A 416 12.80 -2.80 -0.85
C SER A 416 13.27 -1.36 -0.72
N TRP A 417 12.43 -0.49 -0.18
CA TRP A 417 12.55 0.96 -0.30
C TRP A 417 12.68 1.62 1.07
N GLY A 418 13.02 2.91 1.08
CA GLY A 418 12.99 3.69 2.32
C GLY A 418 11.58 4.07 2.77
N LEU A 419 11.40 4.29 4.07
CA LEU A 419 10.14 4.67 4.72
C LEU A 419 9.48 5.87 4.04
N TRP A 420 10.29 6.86 3.68
CA TRP A 420 9.87 8.17 3.20
C TRP A 420 9.60 8.26 1.69
N GLN A 421 9.45 7.11 1.02
CA GLN A 421 9.06 7.07 -0.38
C GLN A 421 7.56 7.37 -0.51
N HIS A 422 7.22 8.59 -0.90
CA HIS A 422 5.82 9.07 -1.06
C HIS A 422 4.92 8.11 -1.83
N TRP A 423 5.41 7.60 -2.97
CA TRP A 423 4.63 6.67 -3.81
C TRP A 423 4.35 5.34 -3.12
N TYR A 424 5.30 4.84 -2.31
CA TYR A 424 5.19 3.56 -1.63
C TYR A 424 4.18 3.66 -0.49
N PHE A 425 4.32 4.69 0.34
CA PHE A 425 3.38 4.93 1.45
C PHE A 425 1.96 5.20 0.94
N ALA A 426 1.83 5.98 -0.13
CA ALA A 426 0.53 6.16 -0.81
C ALA A 426 -0.05 4.82 -1.29
N ALA A 427 0.77 3.92 -1.87
CA ALA A 427 0.30 2.59 -2.30
C ALA A 427 -0.17 1.70 -1.14
N VAL A 428 0.49 1.76 0.02
CA VAL A 428 0.03 1.07 1.24
C VAL A 428 -1.31 1.65 1.71
N CYS A 429 -1.44 2.98 1.75
CA CYS A 429 -2.70 3.67 2.06
C CYS A 429 -3.83 3.29 1.09
N MET A 430 -3.55 3.22 -0.21
CA MET A 430 -4.50 2.78 -1.23
C MET A 430 -4.92 1.33 -1.01
N SER A 431 -3.97 0.42 -0.75
CA SER A 431 -4.25 -0.99 -0.44
C SER A 431 -5.21 -1.12 0.76
N ALA A 432 -4.98 -0.35 1.84
CA ALA A 432 -5.87 -0.33 3.00
C ALA A 432 -7.28 0.18 2.66
N ALA A 433 -7.40 1.25 1.87
CA ALA A 433 -8.70 1.79 1.45
C ALA A 433 -9.47 0.81 0.53
N VAL A 434 -8.79 0.13 -0.39
CA VAL A 434 -9.38 -0.91 -1.25
C VAL A 434 -9.82 -2.11 -0.40
N LEU A 435 -9.04 -2.51 0.61
CA LEU A 435 -9.43 -3.58 1.53
C LEU A 435 -10.67 -3.21 2.34
N ALA A 436 -10.76 -1.96 2.80
CA ALA A 436 -11.94 -1.46 3.49
C ALA A 436 -13.19 -1.56 2.60
N LEU A 437 -13.10 -1.07 1.35
CA LEU A 437 -14.17 -1.20 0.35
C LEU A 437 -14.55 -2.67 0.11
N ALA A 438 -13.57 -3.54 -0.11
CA ALA A 438 -13.80 -4.95 -0.40
C ALA A 438 -14.51 -5.70 0.75
N SER A 439 -14.27 -5.27 1.99
CA SER A 439 -14.84 -5.89 3.21
C SER A 439 -16.29 -5.47 3.54
N THR A 440 -16.88 -4.51 2.82
CA THR A 440 -18.24 -4.00 3.12
C THR A 440 -19.34 -4.98 2.76
N GLY A 441 -19.17 -5.71 1.66
CA GLY A 441 -20.18 -6.64 1.13
C GLY A 441 -20.56 -7.78 2.09
N GLU A 442 -19.72 -8.06 3.08
CA GLU A 442 -19.97 -9.09 4.10
C GLU A 442 -20.81 -8.58 5.27
N ARG A 443 -20.74 -7.27 5.60
CA ARG A 443 -21.48 -6.69 6.74
C ARG A 443 -22.99 -6.61 6.49
N THR A 444 -23.39 -6.39 5.24
CA THR A 444 -24.80 -6.29 4.84
C THR A 444 -25.47 -7.66 4.72
N GLY A 445 -24.73 -8.71 4.36
CA GLY A 445 -25.23 -10.09 4.33
C GLY A 445 -25.53 -10.66 5.71
N GLY A 446 -24.70 -10.34 6.72
CA GLY A 446 -24.91 -10.79 8.10
C GLY A 446 -26.15 -10.18 8.77
N MET A 447 -26.52 -8.94 8.45
CA MET A 447 -27.76 -8.32 8.95
C MET A 447 -29.03 -8.92 8.33
N ARG A 448 -28.98 -9.39 7.07
CA ARG A 448 -30.13 -10.08 6.46
C ARG A 448 -30.34 -11.49 7.05
N GLY A 449 -29.26 -12.22 7.34
CA GLY A 449 -29.36 -13.55 7.95
C GLY A 449 -29.89 -13.56 9.39
N ALA A 450 -29.77 -12.46 10.13
CA ALA A 450 -30.33 -12.32 11.47
C ALA A 450 -31.83 -11.94 11.49
N ALA A 451 -32.36 -11.43 10.37
CA ALA A 451 -33.76 -11.06 10.25
C ALA A 451 -34.68 -12.21 9.82
N GLU A 452 -34.11 -13.36 9.41
CA GLU A 452 -34.83 -14.52 8.88
C GLU A 452 -34.84 -15.74 9.83
N THR A 453 -34.60 -15.57 11.13
CA THR A 453 -34.99 -16.60 12.11
C THR A 453 -36.50 -16.53 12.32
N PRO A 454 -37.30 -17.53 11.91
CA PRO A 454 -38.72 -17.55 12.23
C PRO A 454 -38.84 -17.74 13.74
N SER A 455 -39.50 -16.81 14.41
CA SER A 455 -39.94 -16.97 15.79
C SER A 455 -40.72 -18.29 15.88
N ARG A 456 -40.14 -19.30 16.53
CA ARG A 456 -40.89 -20.48 16.98
C ARG A 456 -41.92 -19.97 17.98
N THR A 457 -43.16 -19.87 17.55
CA THR A 457 -44.33 -19.77 18.41
C THR A 457 -44.39 -21.04 19.24
N THR A 458 -43.98 -20.96 20.50
CA THR A 458 -44.36 -21.92 21.52
C THR A 458 -45.82 -21.65 21.88
N SER A 459 -46.75 -22.41 21.30
CA SER A 459 -48.11 -22.52 21.84
C SER A 459 -48.06 -23.44 23.05
N GLN A 460 -48.54 -22.93 24.18
CA GLN A 460 -48.92 -23.73 25.34
C GLN A 460 -50.05 -24.70 24.96
N ALA A 461 -49.90 -25.96 25.38
CA ALA A 461 -50.98 -26.84 25.82
C ALA A 461 -50.37 -27.81 26.84
#